data_AF-A0A8T0DWF5-F1
#
_entry.id   AF-A0A8T0DWF5-F1
#
_cell.length_a   1.000
_cell.length_b   1.000
_cell.length_c   1.000
_cell.angle_alpha   90.00
_cell.angle_beta   90.00
_cell.angle_gamma   90.00
#
_symmetry.space_group_name_H-M   'P 1'
#
loop_
_entity.id
_entity.type
_entity.pdbx_description
1 polymer ?
#
loop_
_entity_poly.entity_id
_entity_poly.type
_entity_poly.pdbx_seq_one_letter_code
_entity_poly.pdbx_strand_id
1 'polypeptide(L)'
;MTRFNDTYTTAFGSATSVDRLQEVLQLSVMNDLIAQSDDLFHNDQYEQSLDVLGKQVSTYKHPEIYWRLAQSCYYNTLSLPEKPGKLELKTRFTEMQEYAQAGLELDKEDANCCTWYGISVDELAMLESVYEWLKQAPTSRMYYMKALITDPDNYTARTALGIWCFMVADMHDFIRMLQNAIFTSPPDSTYENALGHLLRSEELFPNCVLRNMLYLAKCYKALKDSEAAARYCKAVIEFQGRGYAVEEAKEEVRQILLQL
;
A
#
# COMPACT_ATOMS: atom_id res chain seq x y z
N MET A 1 -40.14 24.13 27.49
CA MET A 1 -39.12 25.00 26.85
C MET A 1 -37.91 24.10 26.63
N THR A 2 -37.45 23.75 25.43
CA THR A 2 -37.62 24.36 24.10
C THR A 2 -37.36 23.26 23.04
N ARG A 3 -38.07 23.40 21.93
CA ARG A 3 -38.18 22.56 20.72
C ARG A 3 -36.84 22.07 20.14
N PHE A 4 -36.78 20.78 19.81
CA PHE A 4 -35.92 20.26 18.74
C PHE A 4 -36.60 20.57 17.41
N ASN A 5 -35.85 21.15 16.48
CA ASN A 5 -36.29 21.53 15.15
C ASN A 5 -36.14 20.30 14.22
N ASP A 6 -37.26 19.77 13.77
CA ASP A 6 -37.37 18.92 12.60
C ASP A 6 -37.11 19.75 11.34
N THR A 7 -36.05 19.44 10.59
CA THR A 7 -35.99 19.70 9.14
C THR A 7 -34.90 18.84 8.50
N TYR A 8 -35.24 17.59 8.20
CA TYR A 8 -34.68 16.85 7.05
C TYR A 8 -35.77 15.95 6.48
N THR A 9 -36.74 16.58 5.81
CA THR A 9 -37.65 15.89 4.90
C THR A 9 -37.22 16.23 3.49
N THR A 10 -36.44 15.36 2.85
CA THR A 10 -36.43 15.22 1.39
C THR A 10 -35.93 13.84 0.95
N ALA A 11 -36.84 13.10 0.33
CA ALA A 11 -36.65 12.02 -0.64
C ALA A 11 -36.02 10.69 -0.18
N PHE A 12 -36.69 9.97 0.72
CA PHE A 12 -36.67 8.50 0.67
C PHE A 12 -37.85 8.02 -0.17
N GLY A 13 -37.58 7.63 -1.42
CA GLY A 13 -38.51 6.80 -2.18
C GLY A 13 -38.73 5.50 -1.43
N SER A 14 -39.99 5.08 -1.29
CA SER A 14 -40.37 3.88 -0.55
C SER A 14 -39.92 2.61 -1.31
N ALA A 15 -38.69 2.16 -1.07
CA ALA A 15 -38.24 0.85 -1.52
C ALA A 15 -39.20 -0.22 -0.99
N THR A 16 -39.64 -1.14 -1.86
CA THR A 16 -40.52 -2.23 -1.48
C THR A 16 -39.79 -3.21 -0.56
N SER A 17 -40.52 -4.09 0.14
CA SER A 17 -39.89 -5.16 0.93
C SER A 17 -39.03 -6.09 0.08
N VAL A 18 -39.36 -6.25 -1.21
CA VAL A 18 -38.60 -7.05 -2.18
C VAL A 18 -37.29 -6.35 -2.56
N ASP A 19 -37.32 -5.03 -2.80
CA ASP A 19 -36.11 -4.25 -3.13
C ASP A 19 -35.08 -4.32 -1.98
N ARG A 20 -35.54 -4.19 -0.73
CA ARG A 20 -34.68 -4.33 0.45
C ARG A 20 -34.09 -5.75 0.58
N LEU A 21 -34.86 -6.79 0.27
CA LEU A 21 -34.36 -8.17 0.30
C LEU A 21 -33.32 -8.42 -0.79
N GLN A 22 -33.50 -7.81 -1.96
CA GLN A 22 -32.55 -7.91 -3.07
C GLN A 22 -31.23 -7.18 -2.75
N GLU A 23 -31.28 -5.99 -2.15
CA GLU A 23 -30.09 -5.28 -1.66
C GLU A 23 -29.31 -6.09 -0.61
N VAL A 24 -30.02 -6.65 0.37
CA VAL A 24 -29.40 -7.50 1.41
C VAL A 24 -28.76 -8.75 0.79
N LEU A 25 -29.42 -9.37 -0.19
CA LEU A 25 -28.86 -10.53 -0.89
C LEU A 25 -27.60 -10.15 -1.69
N GLN A 26 -27.60 -9.03 -2.40
CA GLN A 26 -26.43 -8.54 -3.15
C GLN A 26 -25.24 -8.25 -2.22
N LEU A 27 -25.50 -7.61 -1.08
CA LEU A 27 -24.48 -7.38 -0.06
C LEU A 27 -23.93 -8.69 0.51
N SER A 28 -24.78 -9.68 0.78
CA SER A 28 -24.35 -10.99 1.25
C SER A 28 -23.44 -11.69 0.25
N VAL A 29 -23.81 -11.71 -1.04
CA VAL A 29 -23.00 -12.35 -2.09
C VAL A 29 -21.67 -11.62 -2.29
N MET A 30 -21.66 -10.29 -2.21
CA MET A 30 -20.43 -9.50 -2.26
C MET A 30 -19.51 -9.83 -1.08
N ASN A 31 -20.05 -9.98 0.12
CA ASN A 31 -19.27 -10.35 1.31
C ASN A 31 -18.68 -11.76 1.19
N ASP A 32 -19.42 -12.73 0.64
CA ASP A 32 -18.91 -14.08 0.38
C ASP A 32 -17.78 -14.06 -0.65
N LEU A 33 -17.92 -13.24 -1.70
CA LEU A 33 -16.87 -13.03 -2.71
C LEU A 33 -15.60 -12.42 -2.10
N ILE A 34 -15.76 -11.40 -1.24
CA ILE A 34 -14.66 -10.77 -0.52
C ILE A 34 -13.96 -11.79 0.38
N ALA A 35 -14.71 -12.56 1.17
CA ALA A 35 -14.15 -13.58 2.05
C ALA A 35 -13.37 -14.64 1.26
N GLN A 36 -13.91 -15.07 0.11
CA GLN A 36 -13.20 -16.00 -0.78
C GLN A 36 -11.89 -15.40 -1.32
N SER A 37 -11.88 -14.14 -1.71
CA SER A 37 -10.67 -13.45 -2.16
C SER A 37 -9.64 -13.30 -1.04
N ASP A 38 -10.06 -12.94 0.16
CA ASP A 38 -9.20 -12.80 1.34
C ASP A 38 -8.57 -14.16 1.72
N ASP A 39 -9.33 -15.25 1.66
CA ASP A 39 -8.80 -16.60 1.89
C ASP A 39 -7.76 -17.00 0.84
N LEU A 40 -7.99 -16.71 -0.45
CA LEU A 40 -7.01 -16.95 -1.50
C LEU A 40 -5.75 -16.10 -1.27
N PHE A 41 -5.92 -14.83 -0.92
CA PHE A 41 -4.82 -13.92 -0.64
C PHE A 41 -3.95 -14.41 0.53
N HIS A 42 -4.57 -14.83 1.64
CA HIS A 42 -3.86 -15.37 2.81
C HIS A 42 -3.09 -16.68 2.53
N ASN A 43 -3.44 -17.41 1.46
CA ASN A 43 -2.76 -18.62 1.02
C ASN A 43 -1.75 -18.38 -0.13
N ASP A 44 -1.35 -17.12 -0.34
CA ASP A 44 -0.45 -16.69 -1.43
C ASP A 44 -0.98 -17.01 -2.85
N GLN A 45 -2.30 -17.16 -2.99
CA GLN A 45 -3.00 -17.45 -4.25
C GLN A 45 -3.47 -16.15 -4.91
N TYR A 46 -2.53 -15.20 -5.10
CA TYR A 46 -2.83 -13.84 -5.53
C TYR A 46 -3.46 -13.76 -6.93
N GLU A 47 -3.05 -14.64 -7.86
CA GLU A 47 -3.64 -14.74 -9.20
C GLU A 47 -5.10 -15.20 -9.12
N GLN A 48 -5.39 -16.21 -8.29
CA GLN A 48 -6.76 -16.68 -8.08
C GLN A 48 -7.63 -15.61 -7.40
N SER A 49 -7.06 -14.84 -6.47
CA SER A 49 -7.72 -13.70 -5.84
C SER A 49 -8.09 -12.62 -6.86
N LEU A 50 -7.17 -12.27 -7.78
CA LEU A 50 -7.48 -11.37 -8.90
C LEU A 50 -8.59 -11.90 -9.78
N ASP A 51 -8.49 -13.18 -10.17
CA ASP A 51 -9.45 -13.83 -11.06
C ASP A 51 -10.87 -13.84 -10.50
N VAL A 52 -11.02 -14.13 -9.20
CA VAL A 52 -12.35 -14.25 -8.57
C VAL A 52 -13.03 -12.88 -8.48
N LEU A 53 -12.28 -11.85 -8.08
CA LEU A 53 -12.79 -10.47 -8.00
C LEU A 53 -13.02 -9.86 -9.38
N GLY A 54 -12.07 -10.03 -10.31
CA GLY A 54 -12.10 -9.43 -11.63
C GLY A 54 -13.28 -9.89 -12.48
N LYS A 55 -13.72 -11.15 -12.32
CA LYS A 55 -14.93 -11.69 -12.99
C LYS A 55 -16.23 -11.02 -12.51
N GLN A 56 -16.22 -10.43 -11.32
CA GLN A 56 -17.40 -9.91 -10.65
C GLN A 56 -17.39 -8.39 -10.50
N VAL A 57 -16.29 -7.71 -10.83
CA VAL A 57 -16.12 -6.25 -10.66
C VAL A 57 -17.12 -5.41 -11.48
N SER A 58 -17.64 -5.95 -12.58
CA SER A 58 -18.70 -5.31 -13.36
C SER A 58 -20.08 -5.37 -12.67
N THR A 59 -20.27 -6.35 -11.80
CA THR A 59 -21.49 -6.59 -11.02
C THR A 59 -21.43 -5.85 -9.68
N TYR A 60 -20.31 -5.97 -8.96
CA TYR A 60 -20.10 -5.36 -7.65
C TYR A 60 -19.07 -4.25 -7.73
N LYS A 61 -19.55 -3.03 -7.97
CA LYS A 61 -18.73 -1.81 -7.96
C LYS A 61 -18.64 -1.27 -6.54
N HIS A 62 -17.61 -1.67 -5.80
CA HIS A 62 -17.41 -1.29 -4.41
C HIS A 62 -15.92 -1.09 -4.09
N PRO A 63 -15.52 -0.06 -3.30
CA PRO A 63 -14.12 0.17 -2.91
C PRO A 63 -13.44 -1.09 -2.35
N GLU A 64 -14.15 -1.87 -1.52
CA GLU A 64 -13.68 -3.14 -0.95
C GLU A 64 -13.21 -4.18 -1.99
N ILE A 65 -13.80 -4.18 -3.20
CA ILE A 65 -13.37 -5.05 -4.30
C ILE A 65 -12.13 -4.47 -4.97
N TYR A 66 -12.14 -3.15 -5.22
CA TYR A 66 -11.11 -2.47 -5.99
C TYR A 66 -9.75 -2.42 -5.27
N TRP A 67 -9.72 -2.15 -3.97
CA TRP A 67 -8.45 -2.13 -3.26
C TRP A 67 -7.84 -3.54 -3.14
N ARG A 68 -8.66 -4.59 -3.03
CA ARG A 68 -8.19 -5.99 -3.03
C ARG A 68 -7.66 -6.43 -4.40
N LEU A 69 -8.26 -5.94 -5.49
CA LEU A 69 -7.71 -6.12 -6.83
C LEU A 69 -6.34 -5.46 -6.95
N ALA A 70 -6.20 -4.21 -6.50
CA ALA A 70 -4.90 -3.50 -6.51
C ALA A 70 -3.85 -4.24 -5.65
N GLN A 71 -4.21 -4.64 -4.44
CA GLN A 71 -3.37 -5.45 -3.55
C GLN A 71 -2.93 -6.75 -4.20
N SER A 72 -3.88 -7.53 -4.72
CA SER A 72 -3.60 -8.84 -5.32
C SER A 72 -2.73 -8.69 -6.57
N CYS A 73 -2.91 -7.62 -7.35
CA CYS A 73 -2.06 -7.29 -8.49
C CYS A 73 -0.61 -7.03 -8.07
N TYR A 74 -0.43 -6.23 -7.01
CA TYR A 74 0.89 -5.94 -6.44
C TYR A 74 1.61 -7.21 -5.96
N TYR A 75 0.97 -7.99 -5.10
CA TYR A 75 1.58 -9.19 -4.52
C TYR A 75 1.75 -10.32 -5.55
N ASN A 76 0.83 -10.48 -6.51
CA ASN A 76 1.03 -11.38 -7.64
C ASN A 76 2.33 -11.03 -8.36
N THR A 77 2.50 -9.76 -8.72
CA THR A 77 3.69 -9.27 -9.42
C THR A 77 4.96 -9.57 -8.64
N LEU A 78 5.01 -9.25 -7.34
CA LEU A 78 6.20 -9.49 -6.50
C LEU A 78 6.49 -10.98 -6.25
N SER A 79 5.47 -11.84 -6.35
CA SER A 79 5.55 -13.28 -6.10
C SER A 79 6.00 -14.11 -7.33
N LEU A 80 6.21 -13.46 -8.47
CA LEU A 80 6.66 -14.12 -9.69
C LEU A 80 8.04 -14.78 -9.49
N PRO A 81 8.32 -15.92 -10.14
CA PRO A 81 9.61 -16.62 -9.98
C PRO A 81 10.82 -15.76 -10.36
N GLU A 82 10.67 -14.94 -11.40
CA GLU A 82 11.68 -14.02 -11.90
C GLU A 82 11.10 -12.61 -12.01
N LYS A 83 11.96 -11.60 -11.84
CA LYS A 83 11.57 -10.21 -11.96
C LYS A 83 11.24 -9.88 -13.42
N PRO A 84 10.03 -9.41 -13.73
CA PRO A 84 9.70 -9.03 -15.09
C PRO A 84 10.53 -7.86 -15.59
N GLY A 85 10.63 -7.73 -16.91
CA GLY A 85 11.24 -6.55 -17.53
C GLY A 85 10.45 -5.27 -17.24
N LYS A 86 11.11 -4.11 -17.35
CA LYS A 86 10.52 -2.78 -17.06
C LYS A 86 9.16 -2.55 -17.73
N LEU A 87 8.98 -2.98 -18.99
CA LEU A 87 7.72 -2.80 -19.72
C LEU A 87 6.56 -3.60 -19.10
N GLU A 88 6.80 -4.85 -18.71
CA GLU A 88 5.78 -5.69 -18.07
C GLU A 88 5.44 -5.17 -16.67
N LEU A 89 6.45 -4.78 -15.88
CA LEU A 89 6.23 -4.16 -14.57
C LEU A 89 5.38 -2.89 -14.69
N LYS A 90 5.66 -2.05 -15.70
CA LYS A 90 4.86 -0.86 -15.98
C LYS A 90 3.41 -1.20 -16.29
N THR A 91 3.15 -2.22 -17.11
CA THR A 91 1.79 -2.67 -17.42
C THR A 91 1.06 -3.11 -16.16
N ARG A 92 1.68 -3.97 -15.34
CA ARG A 92 1.08 -4.51 -14.11
C ARG A 92 0.80 -3.40 -13.07
N PHE A 93 1.74 -2.49 -12.85
CA PHE A 93 1.51 -1.39 -11.90
C PHE A 93 0.56 -0.32 -12.42
N THR A 94 0.40 -0.18 -13.75
CA THR A 94 -0.67 0.66 -14.32
C THR A 94 -2.02 0.02 -14.05
N GLU A 95 -2.17 -1.28 -14.27
CA GLU A 95 -3.42 -2.01 -13.95
C GLU A 95 -3.77 -1.90 -12.46
N MET A 96 -2.78 -2.08 -11.57
CA MET A 96 -2.93 -1.84 -10.13
C MET A 96 -3.43 -0.41 -9.82
N GLN A 97 -2.85 0.61 -10.49
CA GLN A 97 -3.27 2.00 -10.31
C GLN A 97 -4.71 2.22 -10.77
N GLU A 98 -5.11 1.63 -11.90
CA GLU A 98 -6.48 1.72 -12.43
C GLU A 98 -7.50 1.12 -11.47
N TYR A 99 -7.19 -0.03 -10.83
CA TYR A 99 -8.05 -0.59 -9.79
C TYR A 99 -8.21 0.35 -8.59
N ALA A 100 -7.08 0.85 -8.04
CA ALA A 100 -7.13 1.75 -6.89
C ALA A 100 -7.88 3.05 -7.23
N GLN A 101 -7.69 3.59 -8.45
CA GLN A 101 -8.39 4.77 -8.93
C GLN A 101 -9.89 4.53 -9.07
N ALA A 102 -10.32 3.39 -9.63
CA ALA A 102 -11.74 3.05 -9.74
C ALA A 102 -12.42 2.95 -8.37
N GLY A 103 -11.71 2.46 -7.34
CA GLY A 103 -12.18 2.52 -5.96
C GLY A 103 -12.33 3.95 -5.44
N LEU A 104 -11.34 4.82 -5.70
CA LEU A 104 -11.38 6.23 -5.32
C LEU A 104 -12.46 7.05 -6.04
N GLU A 105 -12.90 6.62 -7.23
CA GLU A 105 -14.03 7.22 -7.94
C GLU A 105 -15.36 6.96 -7.21
N LEU A 106 -15.47 5.86 -6.46
CA LEU A 106 -16.64 5.50 -5.64
C LEU A 106 -16.56 6.11 -4.24
N ASP A 107 -15.40 6.02 -3.60
CA ASP A 107 -15.13 6.66 -2.31
C ASP A 107 -13.72 7.24 -2.31
N LYS A 108 -13.66 8.57 -2.39
CA LYS A 108 -12.39 9.31 -2.42
C LYS A 108 -11.61 9.19 -1.12
N GLU A 109 -12.27 8.89 0.00
CA GLU A 109 -11.68 8.86 1.33
C GLU A 109 -11.35 7.45 1.81
N ASP A 110 -11.68 6.41 1.03
CA ASP A 110 -11.37 5.02 1.37
C ASP A 110 -9.87 4.84 1.62
N ALA A 111 -9.54 4.38 2.83
CA ALA A 111 -8.16 4.32 3.30
C ALA A 111 -7.31 3.33 2.49
N ASN A 112 -7.87 2.19 2.10
CA ASN A 112 -7.15 1.16 1.36
C ASN A 112 -6.96 1.56 -0.10
N CYS A 113 -7.98 2.13 -0.75
CA CYS A 113 -7.85 2.68 -2.09
C CYS A 113 -6.81 3.81 -2.12
N CYS A 114 -6.80 4.72 -1.14
CA CYS A 114 -5.76 5.75 -1.01
C CYS A 114 -4.37 5.12 -0.88
N THR A 115 -4.24 4.10 -0.03
CA THR A 115 -2.98 3.38 0.21
C THR A 115 -2.42 2.78 -1.08
N TRP A 116 -3.23 1.98 -1.78
CA TRP A 116 -2.81 1.27 -2.98
C TRP A 116 -2.60 2.22 -4.16
N TYR A 117 -3.35 3.32 -4.24
CA TYR A 117 -3.09 4.37 -5.23
C TYR A 117 -1.72 5.03 -4.97
N GLY A 118 -1.42 5.40 -3.72
CA GLY A 118 -0.12 5.96 -3.35
C GLY A 118 1.05 5.02 -3.69
N ILE A 119 0.91 3.72 -3.38
CA ILE A 119 1.93 2.70 -3.71
C ILE A 119 2.13 2.62 -5.23
N SER A 120 1.05 2.60 -6.01
CA SER A 120 1.15 2.51 -7.48
C SER A 120 1.90 3.72 -8.07
N VAL A 121 1.67 4.92 -7.52
CA VAL A 121 2.38 6.15 -7.91
C VAL A 121 3.88 6.02 -7.64
N ASP A 122 4.27 5.53 -6.46
CA ASP A 122 5.68 5.32 -6.11
C ASP A 122 6.35 4.28 -7.03
N GLU A 123 5.72 3.13 -7.24
CA GLU A 123 6.27 2.03 -8.05
C GLU A 123 6.43 2.44 -9.52
N LEU A 124 5.41 3.07 -10.12
CA LEU A 124 5.46 3.56 -11.50
C LEU A 124 6.54 4.64 -11.67
N ALA A 125 6.67 5.56 -10.71
CA ALA A 125 7.67 6.61 -10.78
C ALA A 125 9.09 6.07 -10.61
N MET A 126 9.31 5.12 -9.68
CA MET A 126 10.61 4.46 -9.48
C MET A 126 11.04 3.65 -10.71
N LEU A 127 10.10 2.99 -11.40
CA LEU A 127 10.40 2.31 -12.66
C LEU A 127 10.92 3.27 -13.72
N GLU A 128 10.47 4.53 -13.73
CA GLU A 128 10.96 5.53 -14.66
C GLU A 128 12.33 6.05 -14.28
N SER A 129 12.47 6.60 -13.08
CA SER A 129 13.75 6.98 -12.49
C SER A 129 13.55 7.48 -11.05
N VAL A 130 14.65 7.54 -10.29
CA VAL A 130 14.68 8.24 -8.99
C VAL A 130 14.23 9.71 -9.11
N TYR A 131 14.56 10.36 -10.22
CA TYR A 131 14.14 11.74 -10.47
C TYR A 131 12.62 11.87 -10.66
N GLU A 132 11.99 10.92 -11.36
CA GLU A 132 10.53 10.91 -11.50
C GLU A 132 9.85 10.54 -10.18
N TRP A 133 10.42 9.59 -9.41
CA TRP A 133 9.93 9.31 -8.07
C TRP A 133 9.94 10.55 -7.17
N LEU A 134 11.02 11.33 -7.17
CA LEU A 134 11.09 12.57 -6.40
C LEU A 134 10.02 13.60 -6.80
N LYS A 135 9.66 13.69 -8.08
CA LYS A 135 8.55 14.54 -8.53
C LYS A 135 7.21 14.08 -8.00
N GLN A 136 7.00 12.76 -7.94
CA GLN A 136 5.73 12.15 -7.50
C GLN A 136 5.65 11.95 -5.98
N ALA A 137 6.78 12.04 -5.26
CA ALA A 137 6.87 11.86 -3.82
C ALA A 137 5.86 12.72 -3.02
N PRO A 138 5.58 14.00 -3.36
CA PRO A 138 4.51 14.75 -2.69
C PRO A 138 3.12 14.13 -2.87
N THR A 139 2.83 13.59 -4.06
CA THR A 139 1.56 12.95 -4.40
C THR A 139 1.35 11.66 -3.60
N SER A 140 2.32 10.75 -3.60
CA SER A 140 2.20 9.48 -2.85
C SER A 140 2.07 9.74 -1.35
N ARG A 141 2.89 10.65 -0.79
CA ARG A 141 2.77 11.06 0.62
C ARG A 141 1.38 11.60 0.97
N MET A 142 0.79 12.43 0.12
CA MET A 142 -0.56 12.97 0.35
C MET A 142 -1.57 11.82 0.51
N TYR A 143 -1.52 10.80 -0.36
CA TYR A 143 -2.42 9.65 -0.28
C TYR A 143 -2.17 8.78 0.96
N TYR A 144 -0.91 8.56 1.36
CA TYR A 144 -0.62 7.84 2.60
C TYR A 144 -1.12 8.58 3.84
N MET A 145 -0.93 9.90 3.88
CA MET A 145 -1.46 10.72 4.97
C MET A 145 -2.99 10.69 5.00
N LYS A 146 -3.63 10.75 3.83
CA LYS A 146 -5.08 10.64 3.71
C LYS A 146 -5.59 9.30 4.25
N ALA A 147 -4.96 8.20 3.84
CA ALA A 147 -5.28 6.87 4.35
C ALA A 147 -5.15 6.80 5.88
N LEU A 148 -4.08 7.35 6.46
CA LEU A 148 -3.84 7.33 7.90
C LEU A 148 -4.73 8.30 8.70
N ILE A 149 -5.34 9.30 8.05
CA ILE A 149 -6.37 10.14 8.68
C ILE A 149 -7.68 9.36 8.77
N THR A 150 -8.06 8.64 7.72
CA THR A 150 -9.29 7.82 7.68
C THR A 150 -9.16 6.58 8.57
N ASP A 151 -8.05 5.86 8.44
CA ASP A 151 -7.73 4.66 9.20
C ASP A 151 -6.30 4.76 9.79
N PRO A 152 -6.18 5.24 11.04
CA PRO A 152 -4.89 5.37 11.72
C PRO A 152 -4.14 4.05 11.89
N ASP A 153 -4.83 2.90 11.85
CA ASP A 153 -4.25 1.58 12.06
C ASP A 153 -3.98 0.85 10.73
N ASN A 154 -4.08 1.55 9.60
CA ASN A 154 -3.67 1.02 8.29
C ASN A 154 -2.15 0.79 8.24
N TYR A 155 -1.72 -0.42 8.57
CA TYR A 155 -0.31 -0.79 8.63
C TYR A 155 0.37 -0.72 7.25
N THR A 156 -0.37 -0.95 6.16
CA THR A 156 0.16 -0.86 4.79
C THR A 156 0.52 0.59 4.44
N ALA A 157 -0.39 1.53 4.69
CA ALA A 157 -0.12 2.97 4.54
C ALA A 157 1.03 3.42 5.44
N ARG A 158 1.07 2.89 6.67
CA ARG A 158 2.12 3.18 7.64
C ARG A 158 3.50 2.73 7.14
N THR A 159 3.59 1.50 6.62
CA THR A 159 4.81 0.97 6.00
C THR A 159 5.23 1.84 4.82
N ALA A 160 4.31 2.15 3.91
CA ALA A 160 4.60 2.93 2.71
C ALA A 160 5.11 4.34 3.05
N LEU A 161 4.50 5.01 4.03
CA LEU A 161 4.97 6.30 4.52
C LEU A 161 6.34 6.22 5.21
N GLY A 162 6.61 5.13 5.96
CA GLY A 162 7.93 4.88 6.55
C GLY A 162 9.03 4.70 5.49
N ILE A 163 8.72 3.94 4.43
CA ILE A 163 9.61 3.77 3.27
C ILE A 163 9.84 5.11 2.56
N TRP A 164 8.78 5.90 2.37
CA TRP A 164 8.88 7.24 1.81
C TRP A 164 9.82 8.13 2.63
N CYS A 165 9.66 8.14 3.96
CA CYS A 165 10.52 8.88 4.89
C CYS A 165 11.98 8.43 4.80
N PHE A 166 12.23 7.12 4.70
CA PHE A 166 13.58 6.59 4.53
C PHE A 166 14.19 7.08 3.22
N MET A 167 13.47 6.94 2.11
CA MET A 167 13.95 7.31 0.78
C MET A 167 14.31 8.79 0.71
N VAL A 168 13.48 9.67 1.28
CA VAL A 168 13.77 11.12 1.35
C VAL A 168 15.02 11.41 2.19
N ALA A 169 15.16 10.75 3.35
CA ALA A 169 16.33 10.92 4.21
C ALA A 169 17.63 10.44 3.50
N ASP A 170 17.56 9.29 2.84
CA ASP A 170 18.70 8.67 2.15
C ASP A 170 19.15 9.47 0.91
N MET A 171 18.22 10.23 0.31
CA MET A 171 18.48 11.07 -0.85
C MET A 171 18.70 12.55 -0.50
N HIS A 172 18.89 12.91 0.77
CA HIS A 172 18.97 14.30 1.21
C HIS A 172 19.94 15.16 0.37
N ASP A 173 21.15 14.66 0.10
CA ASP A 173 22.15 15.38 -0.70
C ASP A 173 21.72 15.56 -2.17
N PHE A 174 21.07 14.56 -2.75
CA PHE A 174 20.56 14.59 -4.13
C PHE A 174 19.37 15.56 -4.24
N ILE A 175 18.47 15.56 -3.27
CA ILE A 175 17.35 16.49 -3.18
C ILE A 175 17.87 17.94 -3.05
N ARG A 176 18.88 18.17 -2.19
CA ARG A 176 19.50 19.48 -2.01
C ARG A 176 20.12 20.00 -3.31
N MET A 177 20.71 19.13 -4.13
CA MET A 177 21.25 19.51 -5.44
C MET A 177 20.16 19.97 -6.42
N LEU A 178 18.95 19.41 -6.31
CA LEU A 178 17.85 19.62 -7.25
C LEU A 178 16.78 20.61 -6.78
N GLN A 179 16.90 21.13 -5.54
CA GLN A 179 15.86 21.93 -4.87
C GLN A 179 15.35 23.11 -5.71
N ASN A 180 16.22 23.79 -6.46
CA ASN A 180 15.86 24.96 -7.27
C ASN A 180 15.26 24.63 -8.65
N ALA A 181 15.36 23.36 -9.08
CA ALA A 181 14.97 22.95 -10.43
C ALA A 181 13.59 22.29 -10.49
N ILE A 182 13.11 21.71 -9.38
CA ILE A 182 11.93 20.84 -9.37
C ILE A 182 10.88 21.29 -8.35
N PHE A 183 11.30 21.93 -7.26
CA PHE A 183 10.43 22.11 -6.09
C PHE A 183 10.22 23.57 -5.72
N THR A 184 8.98 23.90 -5.36
CA THR A 184 8.67 25.07 -4.55
C THR A 184 9.11 24.87 -3.10
N SER A 185 9.01 23.64 -2.58
CA SER A 185 9.59 23.19 -1.32
C SER A 185 10.03 21.72 -1.46
N PRO A 186 11.32 21.38 -1.28
CA PRO A 186 11.77 20.00 -1.40
C PRO A 186 11.14 19.12 -0.31
N PRO A 187 10.87 17.83 -0.59
CA PRO A 187 10.51 16.88 0.47
C PRO A 187 11.68 16.73 1.44
N ASP A 188 11.38 16.63 2.73
CA ASP A 188 12.37 16.45 3.78
C ASP A 188 11.87 15.45 4.84
N SER A 189 12.80 14.67 5.38
CA SER A 189 12.56 13.63 6.37
C SER A 189 13.88 13.13 6.94
N THR A 190 13.82 12.40 8.06
CA THR A 190 14.96 11.74 8.69
C THR A 190 14.76 10.22 8.80
N TYR A 191 15.83 9.49 9.11
CA TYR A 191 15.75 8.05 9.40
C TYR A 191 14.93 7.77 10.67
N GLU A 192 14.90 8.68 11.65
CA GLU A 192 14.05 8.58 12.84
C GLU A 192 12.56 8.71 12.51
N ASN A 193 12.20 9.62 11.60
CA ASN A 193 10.82 9.70 11.11
C ASN A 193 10.40 8.38 10.43
N ALA A 194 11.30 7.81 9.61
CA ALA A 194 11.08 6.52 8.97
C ALA A 194 10.88 5.41 10.02
N LEU A 195 11.76 5.30 11.00
CA LEU A 195 11.64 4.34 12.10
C LEU A 195 10.30 4.47 12.84
N GLY A 196 9.86 5.69 13.17
CA GLY A 196 8.61 5.90 13.89
C GLY A 196 7.40 5.32 13.15
N HIS A 197 7.35 5.49 11.83
CA HIS A 197 6.30 4.88 11.01
C HIS A 197 6.45 3.36 10.90
N LEU A 198 7.64 2.87 10.58
CA LEU A 198 7.89 1.44 10.35
C LEU A 198 7.70 0.59 11.62
N LEU A 199 8.16 1.09 12.79
CA LEU A 199 7.95 0.41 14.07
C LEU A 199 6.47 0.38 14.44
N ARG A 200 5.73 1.44 14.17
CA ARG A 200 4.29 1.43 14.41
C ARG A 200 3.53 0.48 13.47
N SER A 201 4.01 0.31 12.24
CA SER A 201 3.50 -0.75 11.37
C SER A 201 3.80 -2.14 11.95
N GLU A 202 5.01 -2.32 12.48
CA GLU A 202 5.45 -3.58 13.11
C GLU A 202 4.64 -3.91 14.38
N GLU A 203 4.25 -2.91 15.17
CA GLU A 203 3.35 -3.08 16.32
C GLU A 203 1.94 -3.54 15.92
N LEU A 204 1.43 -3.02 14.80
CA LEU A 204 0.10 -3.33 14.30
C LEU A 204 0.03 -4.71 13.67
N PHE A 205 1.06 -5.09 12.90
CA PHE A 205 1.10 -6.36 12.19
C PHE A 205 2.52 -6.96 12.18
N PRO A 206 2.92 -7.61 13.29
CA PRO A 206 4.31 -8.03 13.51
C PRO A 206 4.79 -9.11 12.53
N ASN A 207 5.99 -8.94 11.99
CA ASN A 207 6.71 -9.86 11.12
C ASN A 207 5.98 -10.30 9.84
N CYS A 208 4.94 -9.56 9.42
CA CYS A 208 4.11 -9.94 8.28
C CYS A 208 4.47 -9.19 6.99
N VAL A 209 4.98 -7.95 7.09
CA VAL A 209 5.28 -7.14 5.91
C VAL A 209 6.79 -7.15 5.65
N LEU A 210 7.22 -7.96 4.68
CA LEU A 210 8.64 -8.10 4.31
C LEU A 210 9.35 -6.75 4.10
N ARG A 211 8.72 -5.85 3.33
CA ARG A 211 9.28 -4.51 3.07
C ARG A 211 9.43 -3.69 4.34
N ASN A 212 8.54 -3.83 5.32
CA ASN A 212 8.65 -3.12 6.60
C ASN A 212 9.93 -3.55 7.34
N MET A 213 10.15 -4.86 7.49
CA MET A 213 11.34 -5.40 8.15
C MET A 213 12.64 -5.06 7.40
N LEU A 214 12.63 -5.12 6.07
CA LEU A 214 13.78 -4.70 5.26
C LEU A 214 14.16 -3.24 5.54
N TYR A 215 13.18 -2.35 5.53
CA TYR A 215 13.45 -0.93 5.75
C TYR A 215 13.76 -0.60 7.22
N LEU A 216 13.25 -1.38 8.19
CA LEU A 216 13.70 -1.30 9.58
C LEU A 216 15.20 -1.63 9.69
N ALA A 217 15.65 -2.72 9.06
CA ALA A 217 17.07 -3.06 9.04
C ALA A 217 17.93 -1.93 8.42
N LYS A 218 17.47 -1.35 7.30
CA LYS A 218 18.16 -0.23 6.63
C LYS A 218 18.20 1.04 7.49
N CYS A 219 17.10 1.39 8.16
CA CYS A 219 17.06 2.54 9.07
C CYS A 219 18.03 2.36 10.24
N TYR A 220 18.00 1.22 10.92
CA TYR A 220 18.90 0.97 12.05
C TYR A 220 20.37 0.95 11.64
N LYS A 221 20.68 0.39 10.45
CA LYS A 221 22.03 0.49 9.88
C LYS A 221 22.46 1.94 9.68
N ALA A 222 21.61 2.76 9.06
CA ALA A 222 21.90 4.18 8.82
C ALA A 222 22.12 4.96 10.13
N LEU A 223 21.40 4.57 11.19
CA LEU A 223 21.51 5.11 12.54
C LEU A 223 22.62 4.47 13.39
N LYS A 224 23.41 3.55 12.81
CA LYS A 224 24.53 2.87 13.46
C LYS A 224 24.15 2.01 14.67
N ASP A 225 22.92 1.51 14.69
CA ASP A 225 22.45 0.51 15.65
C ASP A 225 22.58 -0.89 15.01
N SER A 226 23.79 -1.46 15.10
CA SER A 226 24.10 -2.75 14.49
C SER A 226 23.29 -3.90 15.09
N GLU A 227 22.94 -3.84 16.38
CA GLU A 227 22.16 -4.89 17.04
C GLU A 227 20.72 -4.95 16.49
N ALA A 228 20.03 -3.81 16.46
CA ALA A 228 18.69 -3.74 15.93
C ALA A 228 18.66 -4.01 14.42
N ALA A 229 19.65 -3.53 13.67
CA ALA A 229 19.79 -3.83 12.24
C ALA A 229 19.92 -5.35 12.00
N ALA A 230 20.82 -6.03 12.72
CA ALA A 230 21.02 -7.47 12.59
C ALA A 230 19.76 -8.28 12.94
N ARG A 231 19.00 -7.84 13.95
CA ARG A 231 17.72 -8.45 14.33
C ARG A 231 16.73 -8.44 13.16
N TYR A 232 16.53 -7.30 12.51
CA TYR A 232 15.60 -7.21 11.38
C TYR A 232 16.15 -7.86 10.11
N CYS A 233 17.47 -7.86 9.88
CA CYS A 233 18.07 -8.66 8.82
C CYS A 233 17.75 -10.15 8.98
N LYS A 234 17.85 -10.68 10.21
CA LYS A 234 17.50 -12.06 10.51
C LYS A 234 16.01 -12.34 10.27
N ALA A 235 15.12 -11.43 10.69
CA ALA A 235 13.69 -11.55 10.44
C ALA A 235 13.36 -11.63 8.93
N VAL A 236 14.02 -10.82 8.10
CA VAL A 236 13.89 -10.89 6.63
C VAL A 236 14.39 -12.21 6.07
N ILE A 237 15.52 -12.75 6.57
CA ILE A 237 16.05 -14.06 6.15
C ILE A 237 15.07 -15.19 6.48
N GLU A 238 14.44 -15.13 7.66
CA GLU A 238 13.50 -16.12 8.17
C GLU A 238 12.09 -15.98 7.59
N PHE A 239 11.79 -14.90 6.86
CA PHE A 239 10.48 -14.66 6.25
C PHE A 239 10.08 -15.81 5.32
N GLN A 240 8.88 -16.34 5.56
CA GLN A 240 8.27 -17.42 4.79
C GLN A 240 7.40 -16.78 3.69
N GLY A 241 8.00 -16.57 2.53
CA GLY A 241 7.34 -16.06 1.33
C GLY A 241 8.06 -16.54 0.08
N ARG A 242 7.47 -16.30 -1.08
CA ARG A 242 7.98 -16.72 -2.39
C ARG A 242 8.09 -15.57 -3.38
N GLY A 243 8.86 -15.80 -4.43
CA GLY A 243 9.01 -14.88 -5.56
C GLY A 243 10.28 -14.04 -5.49
N TYR A 244 10.59 -13.37 -6.60
CA TYR A 244 11.84 -12.65 -6.77
C TYR A 244 12.04 -11.57 -5.70
N ALA A 245 10.97 -10.91 -5.24
CA ALA A 245 11.07 -9.81 -4.27
C ALA A 245 11.55 -10.30 -2.89
N VAL A 246 11.18 -11.53 -2.52
CA VAL A 246 11.65 -12.17 -1.28
C VAL A 246 13.13 -12.48 -1.39
N GLU A 247 13.58 -13.05 -2.52
CA GLU A 247 14.98 -13.38 -2.74
C GLU A 247 15.87 -12.13 -2.84
N GLU A 248 15.41 -11.07 -3.53
CA GLU A 248 16.09 -9.77 -3.57
C GLU A 248 16.25 -9.18 -2.16
N ALA A 249 15.19 -9.18 -1.34
CA ALA A 249 15.24 -8.66 0.02
C ALA A 249 16.19 -9.48 0.92
N LYS A 250 16.16 -10.81 0.81
CA LYS A 250 17.05 -11.71 1.56
C LYS A 250 18.51 -11.49 1.17
N GLU A 251 18.80 -11.28 -0.10
CA GLU A 251 20.16 -10.98 -0.55
C GLU A 251 20.62 -9.60 -0.07
N GLU A 252 19.76 -8.58 -0.15
CA GLU A 252 20.08 -7.23 0.33
C GLU A 252 20.45 -7.24 1.83
N VAL A 253 19.67 -7.93 2.68
CA VAL A 253 19.99 -7.99 4.11
C VAL A 253 21.23 -8.80 4.44
N ARG A 254 21.59 -9.82 3.63
CA ARG A 254 22.88 -10.51 3.77
C ARG A 254 24.03 -9.56 3.51
N GLN A 255 23.93 -8.72 2.48
CA GLN A 255 24.94 -7.69 2.21
C GLN A 255 25.00 -6.64 3.32
N ILE A 256 23.87 -6.28 3.92
CA ILE A 256 23.84 -5.40 5.10
C ILE A 256 24.59 -6.06 6.27
N LEU A 257 24.34 -7.33 6.57
CA LEU A 257 25.00 -8.05 7.67
C LEU A 257 26.53 -8.10 7.53
N LEU A 258 27.05 -8.14 6.30
CA LEU A 258 28.50 -8.09 6.05
C LEU A 258 29.13 -6.72 6.36
N GLN A 259 28.31 -5.68 6.54
CA GLN A 259 28.71 -4.30 6.75
C GLN A 259 28.43 -3.77 8.18
N LEU A 260 27.76 -4.57 9.02
CA LEU A 260 27.44 -4.22 10.42
C LEU A 260 28.63 -4.48 11.36
#